data_AF-A0A7J4VGX9-F1
#
_entry.id   AF-A0A7J4VGX9-F1
#
_cell.length_a   1.000
_cell.length_b   1.000
_cell.length_c   1.000
_cell.angle_alpha   90.00
_cell.angle_beta   90.00
_cell.angle_gamma   90.00
#
_symmetry.space_group_name_H-M   'P 1'
#
loop_
_entity.id
_entity.type
_entity.pdbx_description
1 polymer ?
#
loop_
_entity_poly.entity_id
_entity_poly.type
_entity_poly.pdbx_seq_one_letter_code
_entity_poly.pdbx_strand_id
1 'polypeptide(L)'
;MSEVVVKKTGGVPSIYAILLFGILFFPIQIVAMIFSKRRRYDGDDWERSHYEMQYRTAAAYFVIQAVLFVIGAATLFLMHEKIHAEITSLRIWLTFTTLAGYVPLAWLAIRCVRGLFLAGSKIRLVNPRSYTIWPR
;
A
#
# COMPACT_ATOMS: atom_id res chain seq x y z
N MET A 1 30.87 -21.45 -19.25
CA MET A 1 30.39 -20.92 -17.96
C MET A 1 28.91 -20.59 -18.12
N SER A 2 28.03 -21.44 -17.59
CA SER A 2 26.60 -21.14 -17.52
C SER A 2 26.41 -20.04 -16.47
N GLU A 3 26.08 -18.83 -16.90
CA GLU A 3 25.58 -17.82 -15.97
C GLU A 3 24.39 -18.41 -15.23
N VAL A 4 24.55 -18.57 -13.92
CA VAL A 4 23.42 -18.84 -13.04
C VAL A 4 22.55 -17.59 -13.11
N VAL A 5 21.56 -17.60 -14.00
CA VAL A 5 20.48 -16.62 -14.00
C VAL A 5 19.74 -16.84 -12.69
N VAL A 6 20.19 -16.18 -11.64
CA VAL A 6 19.45 -16.05 -10.39
C VAL A 6 18.19 -15.30 -10.79
N LYS A 7 17.13 -16.05 -11.09
CA LYS A 7 15.81 -15.53 -11.40
C LYS A 7 15.43 -14.66 -10.21
N LYS A 8 15.52 -13.32 -10.36
CA LYS A 8 15.12 -12.38 -9.31
C LYS A 8 13.71 -12.77 -8.89
N THR A 9 13.58 -13.39 -7.73
CA THR A 9 12.29 -13.81 -7.20
C THR A 9 11.51 -12.54 -6.89
N GLY A 10 10.44 -12.35 -7.66
CA GLY A 10 9.59 -11.17 -7.65
C GLY A 10 10.11 -10.04 -8.54
N GLY A 11 9.47 -9.79 -9.67
CA GLY A 11 9.71 -8.56 -10.46
C GLY A 11 8.81 -7.41 -9.98
N VAL A 12 8.81 -6.30 -10.73
CA VAL A 12 7.86 -5.18 -10.53
C VAL A 12 6.41 -5.66 -10.36
N PRO A 13 5.87 -6.58 -11.19
CA PRO A 13 4.49 -7.07 -11.04
C PRO A 13 4.22 -7.77 -9.72
N SER A 14 5.18 -8.55 -9.23
CA SER A 14 5.03 -9.31 -7.98
C SER A 14 4.93 -8.39 -6.77
N ILE A 15 5.64 -7.26 -6.76
CA ILE A 15 5.52 -6.30 -5.66
C ILE A 15 4.14 -5.61 -5.68
N TYR A 16 3.58 -5.31 -6.85
CA TYR A 16 2.19 -4.84 -6.92
C TYR A 16 1.19 -5.88 -6.40
N ALA A 17 1.41 -7.16 -6.67
CA ALA A 17 0.59 -8.24 -6.13
C ALA A 17 0.71 -8.35 -4.60
N ILE A 18 1.92 -8.22 -4.05
CA ILE A 18 2.13 -8.19 -2.59
C ILE A 18 1.44 -6.98 -1.96
N LEU A 19 1.51 -5.80 -2.59
CA LEU A 19 0.80 -4.60 -2.13
C LEU A 19 -0.73 -4.78 -2.14
N LEU A 20 -1.27 -5.42 -3.18
CA LEU A 20 -2.69 -5.76 -3.27
C LEU A 20 -3.10 -6.76 -2.18
N PHE A 21 -2.27 -7.77 -1.91
CA PHE A 21 -2.56 -8.74 -0.85
C PHE A 21 -2.43 -8.11 0.55
N GLY A 22 -1.49 -7.18 0.72
CA GLY A 22 -1.27 -6.45 1.97
C GLY A 22 -2.32 -5.38 2.30
N ILE A 23 -3.33 -5.19 1.45
CA ILE A 23 -4.47 -4.28 1.68
C ILE A 23 -5.13 -4.54 3.04
N LEU A 24 -5.25 -5.80 3.45
CA LEU A 24 -5.90 -6.18 4.71
C LEU A 24 -4.91 -6.48 5.85
N PHE A 25 -3.62 -6.60 5.54
CA PHE A 25 -2.59 -7.03 6.48
C PHE A 25 -1.38 -6.10 6.46
N PHE A 26 -1.32 -5.21 7.46
CA PHE A 26 -0.25 -4.22 7.62
C PHE A 26 1.19 -4.80 7.59
N PRO A 27 1.49 -6.02 8.10
CA PRO A 27 2.86 -6.55 8.05
C PRO A 27 3.32 -6.87 6.63
N ILE A 28 2.39 -7.25 5.75
CA ILE A 28 2.67 -7.58 4.36
C ILE A 28 3.07 -6.32 3.58
N GLN A 29 2.52 -5.15 3.94
CA GLN A 29 2.92 -3.86 3.37
C GLN A 29 4.38 -3.52 3.67
N ILE A 30 4.88 -3.88 4.86
CA ILE A 30 6.29 -3.66 5.24
C ILE A 30 7.22 -4.42 4.30
N VAL A 31 6.87 -5.67 3.98
CA VAL A 31 7.64 -6.52 3.06
C VAL A 31 7.73 -5.87 1.67
N ALA A 32 6.60 -5.42 1.13
CA ALA A 32 6.58 -4.70 -0.15
C ALA A 32 7.44 -3.42 -0.10
N MET A 33 7.34 -2.65 0.99
CA MET A 33 8.11 -1.42 1.18
C MET A 33 9.62 -1.66 1.20
N ILE A 34 10.07 -2.72 1.90
CA ILE A 34 11.50 -3.09 1.96
C ILE A 34 11.99 -3.52 0.58
N PHE A 35 11.25 -4.38 -0.13
CA PHE A 35 11.64 -4.83 -1.46
C PHE A 35 11.70 -3.68 -2.47
N SER A 36 10.69 -2.81 -2.50
CA SER A 36 10.69 -1.62 -3.35
C SER A 36 11.83 -0.65 -3.00
N LYS A 37 12.09 -0.42 -1.70
CA LYS A 37 13.17 0.48 -1.25
C LYS A 37 14.55 -0.01 -1.69
N ARG A 38 14.80 -1.31 -1.63
CA ARG A 38 16.07 -1.90 -2.07
C ARG A 38 16.20 -1.83 -3.58
N ARG A 39 15.14 -2.19 -4.32
CA ARG A 39 15.18 -2.33 -5.78
C ARG A 39 14.99 -1.03 -6.55
N ARG A 40 14.63 0.09 -5.92
CA ARG A 40 14.50 1.40 -6.60
C ARG A 40 15.80 1.92 -7.24
N TYR A 41 16.95 1.34 -6.90
CA TYR A 41 18.25 1.68 -7.48
C TYR A 41 18.74 0.62 -8.49
N ASP A 42 18.08 -0.53 -8.55
CA ASP A 42 18.50 -1.69 -9.34
C ASP A 42 17.54 -1.91 -10.52
N GLY A 43 18.08 -2.07 -11.73
CA GLY A 43 17.30 -2.37 -12.93
C GLY A 43 17.15 -1.20 -13.90
N ASP A 44 16.40 -1.44 -14.96
CA ASP A 44 16.14 -0.48 -16.03
C ASP A 44 15.33 0.73 -15.52
N ASP A 45 15.41 1.84 -16.27
CA ASP A 45 14.71 3.09 -15.97
C ASP A 45 13.20 2.92 -15.74
N TRP A 46 12.55 1.99 -16.44
CA TRP A 46 11.14 1.70 -16.24
C TRP A 46 10.91 1.00 -14.89
N GLU A 47 11.70 -0.03 -14.54
CA GLU A 47 11.57 -0.75 -13.28
C GLU A 47 11.77 0.18 -12.08
N ARG A 48 12.81 1.01 -12.13
CA ARG A 48 13.12 2.00 -11.10
C ARG A 48 11.94 2.92 -10.82
N SER A 49 11.29 3.41 -11.89
CA SER A 49 10.11 4.28 -11.76
C SER A 49 8.95 3.58 -11.05
N HIS A 50 8.72 2.29 -11.31
CA HIS A 50 7.71 1.51 -10.61
C HIS A 50 8.09 1.23 -9.16
N TYR A 51 9.33 0.85 -8.88
CA TYR A 51 9.78 0.61 -7.50
C TYR A 51 9.71 1.88 -6.64
N GLU A 52 10.03 3.06 -7.18
CA GLU A 52 9.86 4.33 -6.48
C GLU A 52 8.39 4.60 -6.17
N MET A 53 7.50 4.41 -7.14
CA MET A 53 6.06 4.58 -6.95
C MET A 53 5.48 3.58 -5.93
N GLN A 54 5.89 2.31 -6.00
CA GLN A 54 5.48 1.26 -5.06
C GLN A 54 5.92 1.59 -3.64
N TYR A 55 7.17 2.00 -3.44
CA TYR A 55 7.69 2.40 -2.13
C TYR A 55 6.86 3.54 -1.53
N ARG A 56 6.60 4.60 -2.31
CA ARG A 56 5.84 5.76 -1.84
C ARG A 56 4.38 5.42 -1.54
N THR A 57 3.79 4.58 -2.37
CA THR A 57 2.42 4.12 -2.20
C THR A 57 2.29 3.24 -0.95
N ALA A 58 3.22 2.30 -0.75
CA ALA A 58 3.31 1.47 0.44
C ALA A 58 3.49 2.31 1.71
N ALA A 59 4.42 3.27 1.68
CA ALA A 59 4.70 4.14 2.83
C ALA A 59 3.49 5.02 3.19
N ALA A 60 2.86 5.66 2.20
CA ALA A 60 1.68 6.49 2.43
C ALA A 60 0.52 5.66 3.01
N TYR A 61 0.27 4.48 2.43
CA TYR A 61 -0.80 3.61 2.88
C TYR A 61 -0.53 3.03 4.28
N PHE A 62 0.73 2.71 4.59
CA PHE A 62 1.15 2.28 5.92
C PHE A 62 0.86 3.35 7.00
N VAL A 63 1.17 4.62 6.71
CA VAL A 63 0.86 5.73 7.63
C VAL A 63 -0.65 5.86 7.83
N ILE A 64 -1.45 5.77 6.76
CA ILE A 64 -2.90 5.84 6.85
C ILE A 64 -3.47 4.67 7.68
N GLN A 65 -3.02 3.44 7.45
CA GLN A 65 -3.41 2.29 8.26
C GLN A 65 -3.02 2.45 9.73
N ALA A 66 -1.82 2.95 10.03
CA ALA A 66 -1.37 3.18 11.39
C ALA A 66 -2.26 4.19 12.12
N VAL A 67 -2.64 5.29 11.46
CA VAL A 67 -3.58 6.28 12.01
C VAL A 67 -4.95 5.66 12.26
N LEU A 68 -5.51 4.93 11.30
CA LEU A 68 -6.80 4.25 11.45
C LEU A 68 -6.77 3.23 12.60
N PHE A 69 -5.68 2.47 12.73
CA PHE A 69 -5.49 1.52 13.82
C PHE A 69 -5.45 2.20 15.19
N VAL A 70 -4.70 3.31 15.33
CA VAL A 70 -4.64 4.08 16.58
C VAL A 70 -6.01 4.66 16.94
N ILE A 71 -6.75 5.21 15.98
CA ILE A 71 -8.12 5.73 16.22
C ILE A 71 -9.04 4.59 16.67
N GLY A 72 -9.00 3.44 15.99
CA GLY A 72 -9.80 2.27 16.34
C GLY A 72 -9.48 1.74 17.74
N ALA A 73 -8.20 1.58 18.06
CA ALA A 73 -7.74 1.12 19.37
C ALA A 73 -8.12 2.10 20.49
N ALA A 74 -7.93 3.41 20.28
CA ALA A 74 -8.34 4.43 21.23
C ALA A 74 -9.86 4.42 21.45
N THR A 75 -10.65 4.25 20.39
CA THR A 75 -12.11 4.17 20.49
C THR A 75 -12.55 2.95 21.29
N LEU A 76 -11.94 1.78 21.06
CA LEU A 76 -12.22 0.56 21.82
C LEU A 76 -11.83 0.69 23.30
N PHE A 77 -10.67 1.30 23.58
CA PHE A 77 -10.22 1.56 24.94
C PHE A 77 -11.20 2.49 25.68
N LEU A 78 -11.64 3.56 25.02
CA LEU A 78 -12.61 4.52 25.58
C LEU A 78 -14.00 3.89 25.79
N MET A 79 -14.38 2.86 25.04
CA MET A 79 -15.66 2.16 25.22
C MET A 79 -15.71 1.30 26.50
N HIS A 80 -14.57 0.89 27.05
CA HIS A 80 -14.52 -0.08 28.15
C HIS A 80 -15.17 0.43 29.45
N GLU A 81 -15.12 1.74 29.70
CA GLU A 81 -15.52 2.34 31.00
C GLU A 81 -16.84 3.15 30.92
N LYS A 82 -17.59 3.08 29.81
CA LYS A 82 -18.69 4.01 29.52
C LYS A 82 -20.10 3.41 29.67
N ILE A 83 -21.07 4.29 29.97
CA ILE A 83 -22.51 3.99 30.04
C ILE A 83 -23.06 3.70 28.62
N HIS A 84 -24.08 2.84 28.51
CA HIS A 84 -24.67 2.38 27.23
C HIS A 84 -24.98 3.48 26.19
N ALA A 85 -25.40 4.67 26.63
CA ALA A 85 -25.69 5.80 25.73
C ALA A 85 -24.42 6.36 25.06
N GLU A 86 -23.30 6.47 25.78
CA GLU A 86 -22.03 6.94 25.23
C GLU A 86 -21.34 5.89 24.36
N ILE A 87 -21.60 4.60 24.63
CA ILE A 87 -21.13 3.52 23.76
C ILE A 87 -21.73 3.64 22.36
N THR A 88 -22.99 4.07 22.24
CA THR A 88 -23.68 4.21 20.94
C THR A 88 -23.01 5.28 20.06
N SER A 89 -22.66 6.44 20.61
CA SER A 89 -21.98 7.49 19.84
C SER A 89 -20.57 7.07 19.41
N LEU A 90 -19.83 6.37 20.27
CA LEU A 90 -18.52 5.81 19.92
C LEU A 90 -18.62 4.71 18.85
N ARG A 91 -19.68 3.90 18.84
CA ARG A 91 -19.92 2.90 17.78
C ARG A 91 -20.19 3.55 16.43
N ILE A 92 -20.94 4.65 16.42
CA ILE A 92 -21.17 5.45 15.21
C ILE A 92 -19.84 5.99 14.71
N TRP A 93 -19.02 6.58 15.58
CA TRP A 93 -17.67 7.04 15.23
C TRP A 93 -16.79 5.92 14.65
N LEU A 94 -16.75 4.76 15.30
CA LEU A 94 -16.00 3.60 14.81
C LEU A 94 -16.48 3.14 13.42
N THR A 95 -17.79 3.15 13.18
CA THR A 95 -18.39 2.82 11.88
C THR A 95 -17.96 3.84 10.82
N PHE A 96 -18.01 5.14 11.12
CA PHE A 96 -17.52 6.19 10.23
C PHE A 96 -16.02 6.05 9.93
N THR A 97 -15.19 5.79 10.93
CA THR A 97 -13.75 5.57 10.74
C THR A 97 -13.47 4.37 9.85
N THR A 98 -14.23 3.28 10.04
CA THR A 98 -14.13 2.08 9.20
C THR A 98 -14.53 2.38 7.76
N LEU A 99 -15.62 3.11 7.56
CA LEU A 99 -16.07 3.53 6.22
C LEU A 99 -15.05 4.45 5.54
N ALA A 100 -14.51 5.43 6.27
CA ALA A 100 -13.45 6.30 5.79
C ALA A 100 -12.19 5.52 5.39
N GLY A 101 -11.91 4.39 6.06
CA GLY A 101 -10.82 3.48 5.73
C GLY A 101 -10.95 2.79 4.38
N TYR A 102 -12.16 2.66 3.81
CA TYR A 102 -12.34 2.10 2.46
C TYR A 102 -11.84 3.02 1.35
N VAL A 103 -11.80 4.34 1.58
CA VAL A 103 -11.30 5.31 0.59
C VAL A 103 -9.81 5.09 0.27
N PRO A 104 -8.88 5.07 1.25
CA PRO A 104 -7.47 4.80 0.99
C PRO A 104 -7.23 3.35 0.51
N LEU A 105 -8.07 2.40 0.92
CA LEU A 105 -8.07 1.02 0.41
C LEU A 105 -8.34 0.99 -1.10
N ALA A 106 -9.44 1.60 -1.55
CA ALA A 106 -9.81 1.68 -2.95
C ALA A 106 -8.73 2.42 -3.77
N TRP A 107 -8.21 3.52 -3.23
CA TRP A 107 -7.11 4.28 -3.82
C TRP A 107 -5.84 3.42 -4.02
N LEU A 108 -5.45 2.62 -3.03
CA LEU A 108 -4.30 1.72 -3.13
C LEU A 108 -4.56 0.64 -4.18
N ALA A 109 -5.76 0.03 -4.16
CA ALA A 109 -6.14 -1.03 -5.09
C ALA A 109 -6.09 -0.57 -6.54
N ILE A 110 -6.73 0.56 -6.86
CA ILE A 110 -6.73 1.17 -8.20
C ILE A 110 -5.29 1.40 -8.68
N ARG A 111 -4.42 1.89 -7.79
CA ARG A 111 -3.02 2.13 -8.13
C ARG A 111 -2.24 0.87 -8.41
N CYS A 112 -2.40 -0.15 -7.58
CA CYS A 112 -1.66 -1.38 -7.77
C CYS A 112 -2.13 -2.13 -9.02
N VAL A 113 -3.44 -2.15 -9.29
CA VAL A 113 -4.00 -2.72 -10.53
C VAL A 113 -3.44 -1.98 -11.75
N ARG A 114 -3.52 -0.64 -11.77
CA ARG A 114 -2.98 0.14 -12.90
C ARG A 114 -1.47 -0.02 -13.04
N GLY A 115 -0.73 -0.01 -11.93
CA GLY A 115 0.71 -0.23 -11.91
C GLY A 115 1.09 -1.62 -12.44
N LEU A 116 0.30 -2.65 -12.13
CA LEU A 116 0.46 -4.01 -12.63
C LEU A 116 0.27 -4.07 -14.15
N PHE A 117 -0.79 -3.43 -14.68
CA PHE A 117 -1.02 -3.35 -16.12
C PHE A 117 0.12 -2.64 -16.85
N LEU A 118 0.60 -1.50 -16.35
CA LEU A 118 1.71 -0.76 -16.95
C LEU A 118 3.05 -1.49 -16.84
N ALA A 119 3.27 -2.24 -15.76
CA ALA A 119 4.44 -3.09 -15.61
C ALA A 119 4.41 -4.26 -16.60
N GLY A 120 3.23 -4.80 -16.91
CA GLY A 120 3.05 -5.85 -17.93
C GLY A 120 3.47 -5.39 -19.33
N SER A 121 3.26 -4.11 -19.66
CA SER A 121 3.71 -3.50 -20.92
C SER A 121 5.09 -2.84 -20.85
N LYS A 122 5.80 -2.95 -19.70
CA LYS A 122 7.12 -2.32 -19.44
C LYS A 122 7.13 -0.80 -19.67
N ILE A 123 5.99 -0.13 -19.47
CA ILE A 123 5.87 1.31 -19.67
C ILE A 123 6.45 2.04 -18.45
N ARG A 124 7.39 2.95 -18.69
CA ARG A 124 7.95 3.80 -17.62
C ARG A 124 6.90 4.77 -17.08
N LEU A 125 6.91 4.97 -15.76
CA LEU A 125 6.11 6.02 -15.12
C LEU A 125 6.80 7.38 -15.25
N VAL A 126 6.03 8.36 -15.70
CA VAL A 126 6.52 9.71 -16.01
C VAL A 126 6.78 10.53 -14.75
N ASN A 127 5.93 10.34 -13.74
CA ASN A 127 6.06 11.00 -12.45
C ASN A 127 5.96 9.94 -11.34
N PRO A 128 7.00 9.12 -11.14
CA PRO A 128 6.99 8.11 -10.08
C PRO A 128 6.94 8.72 -8.68
N ARG A 129 7.21 10.04 -8.60
CA ARG A 129 7.10 10.86 -7.39
C ARG A 129 5.73 11.48 -7.19
N SER A 130 4.84 11.47 -8.17
CA SER A 130 3.46 11.83 -7.87
C SER A 130 2.82 10.70 -7.13
N TYR A 131 1.81 11.04 -6.35
CA TYR A 131 0.91 10.02 -5.86
C TYR A 131 0.14 9.45 -7.07
N THR A 132 -0.34 10.26 -8.00
CA THR A 132 -1.08 9.76 -9.17
C THR A 132 -0.21 8.97 -10.17
N ILE A 133 -0.82 8.00 -10.86
CA ILE A 133 -0.18 7.22 -11.93
C ILE A 133 -0.62 7.80 -13.26
N TRP A 134 0.31 8.31 -14.05
CA TRP A 134 0.05 8.76 -15.42
C TRP A 134 1.06 8.09 -16.36
N PRO A 135 0.61 7.25 -17.30
CA PRO A 135 1.42 6.88 -18.46
C PRO A 135 1.53 8.08 -19.40
N ARG A 136 2.58 8.08 -20.21
CA ARG A 136 2.71 8.95 -21.38
C ARG A 136 2.16 8.22 -22.60
#